data_AF-A0A1J3FLH8-F1
#
_entry.id   AF-A0A1J3FLH8-F1
#
_cell.length_a   1.000
_cell.length_b   1.000
_cell.length_c   1.000
_cell.angle_alpha   90.00
_cell.angle_beta   90.00
_cell.angle_gamma   90.00
#
_symmetry.space_group_name_H-M   'P 1'
#
loop_
_entity.id
_entity.type
_entity.pdbx_description
1 polymer ?
#
loop_
_entity_poly.entity_id
_entity_poly.type
_entity_poly.pdbx_seq_one_letter_code
_entity_poly.pdbx_strand_id
1 'polypeptide(L)'
;SNKYYLGPAPLEEMARQIATASGPCGNNREYLFKLEKAMHDIEHEEEYVIELANEVRKQLDLVDLPKEVKAMLKPVVSRVPVNSQAHVSSTLQRVFAS
;
A
#
# COMPACT_ATOMS: atom_id res chain seq x y z
N SER A 1 -6.56 -1.62 21.48
CA SER A 1 -6.51 -1.19 20.07
C SER A 1 -5.23 -0.40 19.86
N ASN A 2 -4.50 -0.65 18.77
CA ASN A 2 -3.33 0.16 18.42
C ASN A 2 -3.78 1.33 17.53
N LYS A 3 -3.71 2.55 18.05
CA LYS A 3 -4.13 3.77 17.33
C LYS A 3 -3.25 4.11 16.11
N TYR A 4 -2.08 3.48 15.98
CA TYR A 4 -1.14 3.68 14.87
C TYR A 4 -1.20 2.58 13.82
N TYR A 5 -2.03 1.56 14.01
CA TYR A 5 -2.20 0.51 13.01
C TYR A 5 -3.03 1.05 11.83
N LEU A 6 -2.41 1.09 10.65
CA LEU A 6 -3.01 1.65 9.43
C LEU A 6 -3.79 0.62 8.61
N GLY A 7 -3.55 -0.68 8.84
CA GLY A 7 -4.16 -1.77 8.06
C GLY A 7 -3.31 -2.24 6.88
N PRO A 8 -3.79 -3.26 6.16
CA PRO A 8 -3.16 -3.72 4.93
C PRO A 8 -3.26 -2.63 3.85
N ALA A 9 -2.23 -2.52 3.02
CA ALA A 9 -2.19 -1.60 1.89
C ALA A 9 -1.54 -2.27 0.66
N PRO A 10 -1.83 -1.80 -0.56
CA PRO A 10 -1.13 -2.25 -1.75
C PRO A 10 0.38 -1.97 -1.68
N LEU A 11 1.20 -2.86 -2.25
CA LEU A 11 2.67 -2.79 -2.20
C LEU A 11 3.20 -1.42 -2.66
N GLU A 12 2.72 -0.92 -3.80
CA GLU A 12 3.12 0.37 -4.37
C GLU A 12 2.77 1.54 -3.44
N GLU A 13 1.63 1.49 -2.74
CA GLU A 13 1.23 2.53 -1.81
C GLU A 13 2.12 2.55 -0.56
N MET A 14 2.42 1.38 0.00
CA MET A 14 3.38 1.28 1.11
C MET A 14 4.75 1.77 0.69
N ALA A 15 5.24 1.36 -0.47
CA ALA A 15 6.53 1.78 -0.99
C ALA A 15 6.63 3.30 -1.17
N ARG A 16 5.60 3.92 -1.75
CA ARG A 16 5.53 5.39 -1.91
C ARG A 16 5.53 6.11 -0.57
N GLN A 17 4.78 5.60 0.42
CA GLN A 17 4.77 6.17 1.77
C GLN A 17 6.16 6.03 2.44
N ILE A 18 6.78 4.86 2.38
CA ILE A 18 8.11 4.61 2.96
C ILE A 18 9.19 5.47 2.29
N ALA A 19 9.17 5.61 0.97
CA ALA A 19 10.14 6.38 0.21
C ALA A 19 10.17 7.87 0.61
N THR A 20 9.03 8.43 1.00
CA THR A 20 8.86 9.87 1.26
C THR A 20 8.77 10.21 2.75
N ALA A 21 8.40 9.25 3.61
CA ALA A 21 8.23 9.47 5.04
C ALA A 21 9.55 9.79 5.75
N SER A 22 9.51 10.77 6.64
CA SER A 22 10.61 11.11 7.55
C SER A 22 10.08 11.42 8.94
N GLY A 23 10.88 11.15 9.95
CA GLY A 23 10.58 11.44 11.34
C GLY A 23 11.81 11.91 12.12
N PRO A 24 11.71 12.05 13.45
CA PRO A 24 12.80 12.52 14.30
C PRO A 24 14.08 11.68 14.18
N CYS A 25 13.95 10.42 13.76
CA CYS A 25 15.04 9.47 13.65
C CYS A 25 15.53 9.26 12.19
N GLY A 26 15.11 10.09 11.24
CA GLY A 26 15.53 10.03 9.84
C GLY A 26 14.44 9.58 8.87
N ASN A 27 14.85 9.21 7.66
CA ASN A 27 13.95 8.75 6.60
C ASN A 27 13.54 7.29 6.81
N ASN A 28 12.28 6.96 6.51
CA ASN A 28 11.75 5.62 6.75
C ASN A 28 12.41 4.55 5.87
N ARG A 29 12.81 4.88 4.63
CA ARG A 29 13.47 3.94 3.70
C ARG A 29 14.78 3.36 4.24
N GLU A 30 15.51 4.14 5.04
CA GLU A 30 16.76 3.70 5.66
C GLU A 30 16.54 2.57 6.66
N TYR A 31 15.39 2.57 7.36
CA TYR A 31 15.03 1.46 8.25
C TYR A 31 14.77 0.18 7.47
N LEU A 32 14.02 0.28 6.37
CA LEU A 32 13.71 -0.87 5.53
C LEU A 32 14.97 -1.50 4.92
N PHE A 33 15.89 -0.69 4.39
CA PHE A 33 17.14 -1.21 3.81
C PHE A 33 18.08 -1.81 4.86
N LYS A 34 18.12 -1.25 6.07
CA LYS A 34 18.87 -1.85 7.19
C LYS A 34 18.26 -3.17 7.62
N LEU A 35 16.93 -3.29 7.61
CA LEU A 35 16.24 -4.54 7.91
C LEU A 35 16.57 -5.61 6.87
N GLU A 36 16.38 -5.31 5.59
CA GLU A 36 16.73 -6.22 4.47
C GLU A 36 18.19 -6.68 4.57
N LYS A 37 19.13 -5.75 4.78
CA LYS A 37 20.56 -6.09 4.96
C LYS A 37 20.79 -6.99 6.17
N ALA A 38 20.22 -6.66 7.33
CA ALA A 38 20.41 -7.44 8.55
C ALA A 38 19.85 -8.86 8.42
N MET A 39 18.74 -9.02 7.71
CA MET A 39 18.11 -10.31 7.40
C MET A 39 18.98 -11.16 6.47
N HIS A 40 19.53 -10.54 5.42
CA HIS A 40 20.51 -11.19 4.55
C HIS A 40 21.79 -11.59 5.31
N ASP A 41 22.32 -10.73 6.18
CA ASP A 41 23.55 -10.99 6.95
C ASP A 41 23.42 -12.20 7.91
N ILE A 42 22.20 -12.57 8.31
CA ILE A 42 21.92 -13.76 9.15
C ILE A 42 21.41 -14.96 8.33
N GLU A 43 21.52 -14.91 7.00
CA GLU A 43 21.04 -15.95 6.08
C GLU A 43 19.53 -16.25 6.20
N HIS A 44 18.73 -15.25 6.59
CA HIS A 44 17.29 -15.37 6.74
C HIS A 44 16.55 -14.31 5.92
N GLU A 45 16.43 -14.57 4.62
CA GLU A 45 15.70 -13.72 3.70
C GLU A 45 14.19 -13.87 3.87
N GLU A 46 13.47 -12.75 3.72
CA GLU A 46 12.01 -12.73 3.73
C GLU A 46 11.52 -12.00 2.47
N GLU A 47 10.71 -12.71 1.69
CA GLU A 47 10.31 -12.32 0.34
C GLU A 47 9.59 -10.97 0.32
N TYR A 48 8.70 -10.73 1.28
CA TYR A 48 7.92 -9.50 1.35
C TYR A 48 8.78 -8.29 1.70
N VAL A 49 9.78 -8.43 2.58
CA VAL A 49 10.74 -7.37 2.89
C VAL A 49 11.56 -7.01 1.65
N ILE A 50 12.03 -8.02 0.91
CA ILE A 50 12.81 -7.83 -0.33
C ILE A 50 11.95 -7.17 -1.41
N GLU A 51 10.73 -7.66 -1.63
CA GLU A 51 9.78 -7.08 -2.59
C GLU A 51 9.47 -5.62 -2.27
N LEU A 52 9.18 -5.31 -1.00
CA LEU A 52 8.89 -3.95 -0.57
C LEU A 52 10.12 -3.03 -0.71
N ALA A 53 11.32 -3.51 -0.36
CA ALA A 53 12.55 -2.74 -0.53
C ALA A 53 12.82 -2.43 -2.02
N ASN A 54 12.60 -3.40 -2.90
CA ASN A 54 12.74 -3.22 -4.34
C ASN A 54 11.70 -2.24 -4.89
N GLU A 55 10.46 -2.29 -4.42
CA GLU A 55 9.43 -1.33 -4.83
C GLU A 55 9.77 0.08 -4.33
N VAL A 56 10.32 0.24 -3.12
CA VAL A 56 10.83 1.53 -2.64
C VAL A 56 11.94 2.07 -3.52
N ARG A 57 12.90 1.23 -3.95
CA ARG A 57 13.98 1.65 -4.88
C ARG A 57 13.41 2.20 -6.19
N LYS A 58 12.43 1.52 -6.79
CA LYS A 58 11.74 2.02 -8.00
C LYS A 58 11.10 3.38 -7.76
N GLN A 59 10.43 3.58 -6.61
CA GLN A 59 9.80 4.86 -6.29
C GLN A 59 10.82 6.01 -6.19
N LEU A 60 12.06 5.73 -5.79
CA LEU A 60 13.14 6.72 -5.77
C LEU A 60 13.62 7.05 -7.18
N ASP A 61 13.80 6.04 -8.04
CA ASP A 61 14.18 6.25 -9.44
C ASP A 61 13.12 7.08 -10.19
N LEU A 62 11.84 6.91 -9.84
CA LEU A 62 10.72 7.71 -10.38
C LEU A 62 10.71 9.18 -9.91
N VAL A 63 11.44 9.53 -8.83
CA VAL A 63 11.59 10.92 -8.38
C VAL A 63 12.59 11.67 -9.27
N ASP A 64 13.58 10.97 -9.81
CA ASP A 64 14.65 11.56 -10.64
C ASP A 64 14.29 11.65 -12.15
N LEU A 65 13.14 11.09 -12.55
CA LEU A 65 12.67 11.18 -13.93
C LEU A 65 12.20 12.61 -14.31
N PRO A 66 12.45 13.06 -15.55
CA PRO A 66 11.89 14.29 -16.10
C PRO A 66 10.36 14.30 -15.97
N LYS A 67 9.80 15.48 -15.67
CA LYS A 67 8.36 15.65 -15.45
C LYS A 67 7.51 15.12 -16.61
N GLU A 68 8.02 15.19 -17.85
CA GLU A 68 7.33 14.65 -19.03
C GLU A 68 7.15 13.12 -18.97
N VAL A 69 8.18 12.38 -18.55
CA VAL A 69 8.14 10.91 -18.46
C VAL A 69 7.19 10.44 -17.37
N LYS A 70 7.17 11.15 -16.22
CA LYS A 70 6.27 10.86 -15.09
C LYS A 70 4.78 11.04 -15.45
N ALA A 71 4.47 11.97 -16.36
CA ALA A 71 3.11 12.16 -16.86
C ALA A 71 2.67 11.03 -17.80
N MET A 72 3.61 10.46 -18.57
CA MET A 72 3.35 9.37 -19.52
C MET A 72 3.25 7.99 -18.87
N LEU A 73 3.96 7.75 -17.76
CA LEU A 73 3.88 6.49 -17.00
C LEU A 73 2.56 6.30 -16.24
N LYS A 74 1.70 7.31 -16.18
CA LYS A 74 0.32 7.16 -15.69
C LYS A 74 -0.62 6.83 -16.86
N PRO A 75 -0.92 5.54 -17.10
CA PRO A 75 -2.27 5.19 -17.50
C PRO A 75 -2.86 4.00 -16.74
N VAL A 76 -4.18 4.06 -16.51
CA VAL A 76 -5.08 2.97 -16.08
C VAL A 76 -5.05 2.61 -14.57
N VAL A 77 -5.60 3.50 -13.75
CA VAL A 77 -6.67 3.06 -12.84
C VAL A 77 -7.96 3.62 -13.43
N SER A 78 -8.46 2.91 -14.43
CA SER A 78 -9.84 3.06 -14.89
C SER A 78 -10.75 2.83 -13.69
N ARG A 79 -11.48 3.88 -13.30
CA ARG A 79 -12.62 3.80 -12.39
C ARG A 79 -13.55 2.70 -12.91
N VAL A 80 -13.58 1.55 -12.24
CA VAL A 80 -14.71 0.63 -12.37
C VAL A 80 -15.79 1.15 -11.42
N PRO A 81 -16.95 1.62 -11.89
CA PRO A 81 -18.07 1.87 -11.01
C PRO A 81 -18.60 0.51 -10.54
N VAL A 82 -18.45 0.20 -9.25
CA VAL A 82 -19.14 -0.92 -8.63
C VAL A 82 -20.62 -0.53 -8.52
N ASN A 83 -21.41 -0.91 -9.51
CA ASN A 83 -22.87 -0.93 -9.39
C ASN A 83 -23.25 -2.16 -8.54
N SER A 84 -23.33 -2.01 -7.22
CA SER A 84 -24.03 -2.97 -6.37
C SER A 84 -25.53 -2.69 -6.42
N GLN A 85 -26.22 -3.28 -7.38
CA GLN A 85 -27.63 -3.65 -7.19
C GLN A 85 -27.69 -5.07 -6.62
N ALA A 86 -28.05 -5.17 -5.35
CA ALA A 86 -28.69 -6.36 -4.80
C ALA A 86 -29.66 -5.89 -3.71
N HIS A 87 -30.88 -5.65 -4.14
CA HIS A 87 -32.06 -5.44 -3.31
C HIS A 87 -32.37 -6.77 -2.61
N VAL A 88 -32.22 -6.84 -1.29
CA VAL A 88 -32.90 -7.84 -0.46
C VAL A 88 -33.60 -7.10 0.68
N SER A 89 -34.83 -6.66 0.41
CA SER A 89 -35.73 -6.08 1.40
C SER A 89 -36.21 -7.18 2.33
N SER A 90 -35.59 -7.31 3.50
CA SER A 90 -36.08 -8.16 4.59
C SER A 90 -37.26 -7.48 5.29
N THR A 91 -38.46 -7.64 4.75
CA THR A 91 -39.70 -7.25 5.43
C THR A 91 -40.36 -8.49 6.01
N LEU A 92 -40.02 -8.82 7.26
CA LEU A 92 -40.86 -9.68 8.11
C LEU A 92 -41.23 -8.87 9.36
N GLN A 93 -42.27 -8.04 9.23
CA GLN A 93 -42.95 -7.40 10.34
C GLN A 93 -44.42 -7.87 10.34
N ARG A 94 -44.73 -8.70 11.33
CA ARG A 94 -46.02 -8.93 12.01
C ARG A 94 -47.31 -8.49 11.30
N VAL A 95 -48.17 -9.44 10.98
CA VAL A 95 -49.61 -9.40 11.34
C VAL A 95 -50.26 -10.77 11.12
N PHE A 96 -50.65 -11.44 12.19
CA PHE A 96 -51.84 -12.29 12.21
C PHE A 96 -52.51 -12.13 13.58
N ALA A 97 -53.55 -11.31 13.58
CA ALA A 97 -54.61 -11.28 14.56
C ALA A 97 -55.92 -11.41 13.76
N SER A 98 -56.62 -12.53 13.93
CA SER A 98 -58.05 -12.74 13.73
C SER A 98 -58.41 -14.04 14.43
#